data_AF-A0A1Q9B1R1-F1
#
_entry.id   AF-A0A1Q9B1R1-F1
#
_cell.length_a   1.000
_cell.length_b   1.000
_cell.length_c   1.000
_cell.angle_alpha   90.00
_cell.angle_beta   90.00
_cell.angle_gamma   90.00
#
_symmetry.space_group_name_H-M   'P 1'
#
loop_
_entity.id
_entity.type
_entity.pdbx_description
1 polymer ?
#
loop_
_entity_poly.entity_id
_entity_poly.type
_entity_poly.pdbx_seq_one_letter_code
_entity_poly.pdbx_strand_id
1 'polypeptide(L)'
;MSELAAERVALRRSRRRLRCHVRQIGMYLCHVILQMSLTEIGIAYGRDRTTAGHACRVVEDLRDEPAYDAFVTRLERVIQAIFPQAPLALSPVEPAHA
;
A
#
# COMPACT_ATOMS: atom_id res chain seq x y z
N MET A 1 28.05 -25.96 10.18
CA MET A 1 28.30 -24.60 9.62
C MET A 1 27.33 -24.22 8.49
N SER A 2 26.90 -25.14 7.63
CA SER A 2 25.93 -24.92 6.54
C SER A 2 24.51 -24.61 7.01
N GLU A 3 24.05 -25.25 8.09
CA GLU A 3 22.69 -25.14 8.61
C GLU A 3 22.38 -23.75 9.22
N LEU A 4 23.29 -23.21 10.02
CA LEU A 4 23.22 -21.83 10.54
C LEU A 4 23.27 -20.77 9.42
N ALA A 5 23.90 -21.06 8.28
CA ALA A 5 23.89 -20.17 7.12
C ALA A 5 22.53 -20.20 6.41
N ALA A 6 21.93 -21.38 6.25
CA ALA A 6 20.60 -21.56 5.67
C ALA A 6 19.50 -20.88 6.51
N GLU A 7 19.55 -21.03 7.84
CA GLU A 7 18.62 -20.39 8.77
C GLU A 7 18.68 -18.86 8.68
N ARG A 8 19.89 -18.28 8.63
CA ARG A 8 20.09 -16.83 8.44
C ARG A 8 19.53 -16.34 7.10
N VAL A 9 19.63 -17.13 6.04
CA VAL A 9 19.02 -16.81 4.73
C VAL A 9 17.49 -16.84 4.80
N ALA A 10 16.91 -17.84 5.47
CA ALA A 10 15.46 -17.97 5.65
C ALA A 10 14.90 -16.78 6.45
N LEU A 11 15.55 -16.39 7.54
CA LEU A 11 15.16 -15.22 8.34
C LEU A 11 15.21 -13.92 7.54
N ARG A 12 16.28 -13.71 6.75
CA ARG A 12 16.39 -12.55 5.85
C ARG A 12 15.28 -12.53 4.81
N ARG A 13 14.92 -13.68 4.24
CA ARG A 13 13.80 -13.80 3.29
C ARG A 13 12.46 -13.46 3.95
N SER A 14 12.21 -13.98 5.15
CA SER A 14 11.01 -13.66 5.92
C SER A 14 10.89 -12.15 6.19
N ARG A 15 11.97 -11.52 6.70
CA ARG A 15 12.01 -10.07 6.93
C ARG A 15 11.78 -9.26 5.66
N ARG A 16 12.34 -9.68 4.52
CA ARG A 16 12.10 -9.01 3.22
C ARG A 16 10.65 -9.11 2.79
N ARG A 17 10.02 -10.28 2.96
CA ARG A 17 8.59 -10.47 2.67
C ARG A 17 7.71 -9.58 3.54
N LEU A 18 7.95 -9.56 4.85
CA LEU A 18 7.23 -8.67 5.77
C LEU A 18 7.36 -7.20 5.37
N ARG A 19 8.59 -6.73 5.10
CA ARG A 19 8.82 -5.35 4.63
C ARG A 19 8.14 -5.04 3.30
N CYS A 20 8.11 -6.02 2.39
CA CYS A 20 7.42 -5.86 1.12
C CYS A 20 5.92 -5.70 1.34
N HIS A 21 5.35 -6.54 2.19
CA HIS A 21 3.93 -6.54 2.50
C HIS A 21 3.47 -5.26 3.21
N VAL A 22 4.25 -4.77 4.19
CA VAL A 22 4.00 -3.47 4.83
C VAL A 22 3.95 -2.34 3.80
N ARG A 23 4.86 -2.35 2.82
CA ARG A 23 4.85 -1.36 1.74
C ARG A 23 3.65 -1.53 0.80
N GLN A 24 3.22 -2.77 0.53
CA GLN A 24 2.03 -3.02 -0.28
C GLN A 24 0.78 -2.46 0.38
N ILE A 25 0.61 -2.70 1.69
CA ILE A 25 -0.48 -2.11 2.50
C ILE A 25 -0.39 -0.58 2.49
N GLY A 26 0.80 0.00 2.68
CA GLY A 26 0.97 1.46 2.64
C GLY A 26 0.57 2.06 1.29
N MET A 27 0.96 1.44 0.18
CA MET A 27 0.56 1.87 -1.17
C MET A 27 -0.96 1.77 -1.38
N TYR A 28 -1.57 0.67 -0.92
CA TYR A 28 -3.01 0.46 -0.97
C TYR A 28 -3.77 1.56 -0.22
N LEU A 29 -3.39 1.82 1.04
CA LEU A 29 -4.07 2.81 1.87
C LEU A 29 -3.93 4.24 1.30
N CYS A 30 -2.79 4.59 0.71
CA CYS A 30 -2.62 5.86 -0.02
C CYS A 30 -3.60 5.96 -1.20
N HIS A 31 -3.83 4.87 -1.92
CA HIS A 31 -4.74 4.87 -3.06
C HIS A 31 -6.21 4.95 -2.63
N VAL A 32 -6.64 4.09 -1.70
CA VAL A 32 -8.07 3.93 -1.38
C VAL A 32 -8.57 4.96 -0.38
N ILE A 33 -7.74 5.40 0.57
CA ILE A 33 -8.16 6.37 1.60
C ILE A 33 -7.78 7.79 1.23
N LEU A 34 -6.56 8.00 0.72
CA LEU A 34 -6.07 9.34 0.38
C LEU A 34 -6.32 9.72 -1.08
N GLN A 35 -6.94 8.84 -1.86
CA GLN A 35 -7.30 9.08 -3.28
C GLN A 35 -6.10 9.48 -4.16
N MET A 36 -4.88 9.11 -3.77
CA MET A 36 -3.69 9.36 -4.57
C MET A 36 -3.67 8.46 -5.82
N SER A 37 -3.18 9.00 -6.93
CA SER A 37 -2.97 8.21 -8.15
C SER A 37 -1.81 7.22 -8.00
N LEU A 38 -1.83 6.13 -8.78
CA LEU A 38 -0.75 5.13 -8.78
C LEU A 38 0.61 5.73 -9.19
N THR A 39 0.60 6.79 -10.00
CA THR A 39 1.81 7.52 -10.39
C THR A 39 2.40 8.29 -9.21
N GLU A 40 1.59 9.05 -8.47
CA GLU A 40 2.03 9.79 -7.28
C GLU A 40 2.56 8.84 -6.20
N ILE A 41 1.87 7.72 -5.99
CA ILE A 41 2.29 6.66 -5.06
C ILE A 41 3.62 6.05 -5.53
N GLY A 42 3.76 5.76 -6.82
CA GLY A 42 5.02 5.26 -7.39
C GLY A 42 6.18 6.21 -7.08
N ILE A 43 6.03 7.49 -7.39
CA ILE A 43 7.03 8.53 -7.13
C ILE A 43 7.36 8.61 -5.64
N ALA A 44 6.35 8.67 -4.75
CA ALA A 44 6.54 8.78 -3.30
C ALA A 44 7.33 7.60 -2.71
N TYR A 45 7.20 6.41 -3.28
CA TYR A 45 7.93 5.22 -2.84
C TYR A 45 9.21 4.93 -3.66
N GLY A 46 9.55 5.76 -4.65
CA GLY A 46 10.68 5.55 -5.56
C GLY A 46 10.52 4.29 -6.41
N ARG A 47 9.30 4.02 -6.90
CA ARG A 47 8.93 2.83 -7.69
C ARG A 47 8.12 3.21 -8.92
N ASP A 48 8.02 2.28 -9.86
CA ASP A 48 7.14 2.43 -11.01
C ASP A 48 5.66 2.36 -10.61
N ARG A 49 4.77 3.07 -11.34
CA ARG A 49 3.32 3.04 -11.12
C ARG A 49 2.72 1.62 -11.15
N THR A 50 3.30 0.71 -11.93
CA THR A 50 2.87 -0.70 -11.99
C THR A 50 3.19 -1.43 -10.69
N THR A 51 4.23 -1.03 -9.94
CA THR A 51 4.52 -1.59 -8.61
C THR A 51 3.44 -1.20 -7.62
N ALA A 52 2.96 0.05 -7.66
CA ALA A 52 1.84 0.50 -6.83
C ALA A 52 0.54 -0.23 -7.22
N GLY A 53 0.27 -0.37 -8.52
CA GLY A 53 -0.89 -1.13 -9.00
C GLY A 53 -0.83 -2.62 -8.62
N HIS A 54 0.36 -3.23 -8.68
CA HIS A 54 0.55 -4.60 -8.21
C HIS A 54 0.34 -4.71 -6.69
N ALA A 55 0.85 -3.76 -5.91
CA ALA A 55 0.60 -3.71 -4.47
C ALA A 55 -0.88 -3.64 -4.13
N CYS A 56 -1.65 -2.80 -4.82
CA CYS A 56 -3.09 -2.69 -4.59
C CYS A 56 -3.80 -4.01 -4.86
N ARG A 57 -3.51 -4.67 -6.00
CA ARG A 57 -4.07 -5.98 -6.33
C ARG A 57 -3.73 -7.04 -5.27
N VAL A 58 -2.47 -7.12 -4.84
CA VAL A 58 -2.07 -8.09 -3.81
C VAL A 58 -2.83 -7.88 -2.50
N VAL A 59 -3.07 -6.63 -2.11
CA VAL A 59 -3.86 -6.35 -0.90
C VAL A 59 -5.32 -6.74 -1.11
N GLU A 60 -5.93 -6.37 -2.24
CA GLU A 60 -7.32 -6.75 -2.56
C GLU A 60 -7.51 -8.27 -2.61
N ASP A 61 -6.63 -9.01 -3.27
CA ASP A 61 -6.68 -10.48 -3.33
C ASP A 61 -6.61 -11.11 -1.93
N LEU A 62 -5.91 -10.48 -0.98
CA LEU A 62 -5.82 -10.97 0.40
C LEU A 62 -7.03 -10.58 1.26
N ARG A 63 -7.82 -9.57 0.86
CA ARG A 63 -9.04 -9.18 1.60
C ARG A 63 -10.17 -10.20 1.49
N ASP A 64 -10.04 -11.21 0.63
CA ASP A 64 -10.90 -12.38 0.66
C ASP A 64 -10.77 -13.19 1.97
N GLU A 65 -9.65 -13.03 2.70
CA GLU A 65 -9.46 -13.61 4.03
C GLU A 65 -10.06 -12.69 5.12
N PRO A 66 -11.07 -13.12 5.89
CA PRO A 66 -11.78 -12.26 6.84
C PRO A 66 -10.89 -11.63 7.93
N ALA A 67 -9.87 -12.37 8.38
CA ALA A 67 -8.94 -11.87 9.39
C ALA A 67 -8.04 -10.75 8.83
N TYR A 68 -7.64 -10.86 7.57
CA TYR A 68 -6.84 -9.88 6.88
C TYR A 68 -7.67 -8.63 6.55
N ASP A 69 -8.89 -8.80 6.05
CA ASP A 69 -9.82 -7.70 5.80
C ASP A 69 -10.07 -6.89 7.07
N ALA A 70 -10.42 -7.54 8.19
CA ALA A 70 -10.62 -6.87 9.47
C ALA A 70 -9.36 -6.14 9.98
N PHE A 71 -8.17 -6.60 9.62
CA PHE A 71 -6.92 -5.89 9.91
C PHE A 71 -6.78 -4.64 9.03
N VAL A 72 -6.97 -4.74 7.72
CA VAL A 72 -6.90 -3.60 6.79
C VAL A 72 -7.96 -2.56 7.13
N THR A 73 -9.21 -2.96 7.39
CA THR A 73 -10.29 -2.05 7.81
C THR A 73 -9.95 -1.26 9.07
N ARG A 74 -9.22 -1.84 10.03
CA ARG A 74 -8.77 -1.10 11.21
C ARG A 74 -7.77 -0.01 10.84
N LEU A 75 -6.84 -0.29 9.93
CA LEU A 75 -5.89 0.72 9.44
C LEU A 75 -6.60 1.83 8.66
N GLU A 76 -7.56 1.48 7.81
CA GLU A 76 -8.39 2.44 7.07
C GLU A 76 -9.07 3.43 8.01
N ARG A 77 -9.73 2.92 9.07
CA ARG A 77 -10.39 3.76 10.09
C ARG A 77 -9.42 4.71 10.79
N VAL A 78 -8.22 4.24 11.15
CA VAL A 78 -7.19 5.07 11.78
C VAL A 78 -6.76 6.20 10.84
N ILE A 79 -6.49 5.88 9.57
CA ILE A 79 -6.06 6.88 8.59
C ILE A 79 -7.18 7.88 8.30
N GLN A 80 -8.42 7.44 8.14
CA GLN A 80 -9.58 8.32 7.97
C GLN A 80 -9.78 9.27 9.15
N ALA A 81 -9.51 8.82 10.38
CA ALA A 81 -9.59 9.68 11.57
C ALA A 81 -8.49 10.75 11.60
N ILE A 82 -7.30 10.46 11.04
CA ILE A 82 -6.17 11.39 10.98
C ILE A 82 -6.32 12.37 9.79
N PHE A 83 -6.82 11.88 8.66
CA PHE A 83 -7.04 12.63 7.43
C PHE A 83 -8.55 12.68 7.12
N PRO A 84 -9.34 13.43 7.90
CA PRO A 84 -10.75 13.59 7.58
C PRO A 84 -10.84 14.21 6.18
N GLN A 85 -11.55 13.52 5.28
CA GLN A 85 -11.82 14.04 3.96
C GLN A 85 -12.52 15.39 4.16
N ALA A 86 -11.88 16.49 3.72
CA ALA A 86 -12.57 17.76 3.62
C ALA A 86 -13.77 17.52 2.69
N PRO A 87 -14.98 18.03 3.01
CA PRO A 87 -16.09 17.97 2.07
C PRO A 87 -15.61 18.51 0.73
N LEU A 88 -15.82 17.75 -0.34
CA LEU A 88 -15.50 18.12 -1.72
C LEU A 88 -16.19 19.45 -2.10
N ALA A 89 -15.60 20.57 -1.69
CA ALA A 89 -15.84 21.87 -2.27
C ALA A 89 -14.94 21.98 -3.50
N LEU A 90 -15.49 21.49 -4.61
CA LEU A 90 -15.20 21.81 -6.01
C LEU A 90 -13.91 22.62 -6.30
N SER A 91 -13.01 22.03 -7.08
CA SER A 91 -12.40 22.78 -8.20
C SER A 91 -12.43 21.93 -9.47
N PRO A 92 -12.69 22.53 -10.65
CA PRO A 92 -12.56 21.84 -11.93
C PRO A 92 -11.09 21.48 -12.15
N VAL A 93 -10.84 20.22 -12.50
CA VAL A 93 -9.56 19.80 -13.06
C VAL A 93 -9.41 20.48 -14.43
N GLU A 94 -8.60 21.53 -14.51
CA GLU A 94 -8.12 22.04 -15.81
C GLU A 94 -7.29 20.95 -16.50
N PRO A 95 -7.59 20.60 -17.77
CA PRO A 95 -6.72 19.71 -18.51
C PRO A 95 -5.44 20.45 -18.93
N ALA A 96 -4.31 19.99 -18.39
CA ALA A 96 -2.99 20.40 -18.84
C ALA A 96 -2.65 19.75 -20.19
N HIS A 97 -3.07 20.37 -21.28
CA HIS A 97 -2.47 20.17 -22.62
C HIS A 97 -2.48 21.49 -23.39
N ALA A 98 -1.32 22.15 -23.39
CA ALA A 98 -0.90 23.13 -24.39
C ALA A 98 0.25 22.54 -25.19
#